data_AF-A0A0E3ZUT7-F1
#
_entry.id   AF-A0A0E3ZUT7-F1
#
_cell.length_a   1.000
_cell.length_b   1.000
_cell.length_c   1.000
_cell.angle_alpha   90.00
_cell.angle_beta   90.00
_cell.angle_gamma   90.00
#
_symmetry.space_group_name_H-M   'P 1'
#
loop_
_entity.id
_entity.type
_entity.pdbx_description
1 polymer ?
#
loop_
_entity_poly.entity_id
_entity_poly.type
_entity_poly.pdbx_seq_one_letter_code
_entity_poly.pdbx_strand_id
1 'polypeptide(L)'
;MDLDKIANFITPFRLVSLMGIIMIGIGFLHMDQRDNILQFIFGIPLAAGMLGFDYLMRRATRNNTLYLWIVEAVIVAFMWYGFNHS
;
A
#
# COMPACT_ATOMS: atom_id res chain seq x y z
N MET A 1 14.47 19.21 10.19
CA MET A 1 13.77 18.30 9.27
C MET A 1 12.55 17.81 10.04
N ASP A 2 11.34 18.21 9.63
CA ASP A 2 10.12 17.88 10.37
C ASP A 2 9.83 16.38 10.25
N LEU A 3 10.06 15.62 11.33
CA LEU A 3 9.75 14.19 11.40
C LEU A 3 8.28 13.93 11.07
N ASP A 4 7.39 14.86 11.41
CA ASP A 4 5.97 14.79 11.08
C ASP A 4 5.70 14.80 9.58
N LYS A 5 6.45 15.57 8.78
CA LYS A 5 6.30 15.56 7.32
C LYS A 5 6.71 14.23 6.72
N ILE A 6 7.76 13.63 7.26
CA ILE A 6 8.26 12.33 6.81
C ILE A 6 7.28 11.22 7.20
N ALA A 7 6.81 11.20 8.44
CA ALA A 7 5.85 10.21 8.92
C ALA A 7 4.48 10.35 8.24
N ASN A 8 4.09 11.57 7.86
CA ASN A 8 2.88 11.80 7.08
C ASN A 8 3.05 11.40 5.61
N PHE A 9 4.28 11.42 5.08
CA PHE A 9 4.57 11.00 3.72
C PHE A 9 4.73 9.47 3.59
N ILE A 10 5.38 8.84 4.57
CA ILE A 10 5.67 7.41 4.62
C ILE A 10 4.67 6.77 5.57
N THR A 11 3.54 6.31 5.03
CA THR A 11 2.50 5.62 5.78
C THR A 11 2.46 4.14 5.41
N PRO A 12 1.96 3.25 6.30
CA PRO A 12 1.87 1.82 6.00
C PRO A 12 1.20 1.51 4.65
N PHE A 13 0.09 2.18 4.31
CA PHE A 13 -0.58 1.95 3.02
C PHE A 13 0.22 2.45 1.83
N ARG A 14 0.97 3.55 1.96
CA ARG A 14 1.87 4.00 0.88
C ARG A 14 3.02 3.05 0.65
N LEU A 15 3.53 2.40 1.70
CA LEU A 15 4.55 1.35 1.56
C LEU A 15 3.99 0.14 0.81
N VAL A 16 2.77 -0.31 1.14
CA VAL A 16 2.12 -1.41 0.40
C VAL A 16 1.81 -1.00 -1.04
N SER A 17 1.37 0.24 -1.27
CA SER A 17 1.19 0.76 -2.63
C SER A 17 2.50 0.76 -3.41
N LEU A 18 3.63 1.11 -2.79
CA LEU A 18 4.93 1.10 -3.44
C LEU A 18 5.30 -0.32 -3.87
N MET A 19 4.99 -1.33 -3.06
CA MET A 19 5.14 -2.74 -3.47
C MET A 19 4.30 -3.05 -4.70
N GLY A 20 3.04 -2.60 -4.75
CA GLY A 20 2.20 -2.72 -5.94
C GLY A 20 2.83 -2.08 -7.18
N ILE A 21 3.39 -0.87 -7.05
CA ILE A 21 4.10 -0.20 -8.15
C ILE A 21 5.33 -1.00 -8.60
N ILE A 22 6.08 -1.59 -7.68
CA ILE A 22 7.22 -2.45 -8.00
C ILE A 22 6.77 -3.69 -8.78
N MET A 23 5.67 -4.34 -8.36
CA MET A 23 5.09 -5.48 -9.08
C MET A 23 4.67 -5.11 -10.51
N ILE A 24 4.07 -3.93 -10.68
CA ILE A 24 3.73 -3.40 -12.01
C ILE A 24 5.01 -3.24 -12.85
N GLY A 25 6.06 -2.63 -12.28
CA GLY A 25 7.33 -2.42 -12.98
C GLY A 25 7.99 -3.73 -13.42
N ILE A 26 8.06 -4.72 -12.52
CA ILE A 26 8.62 -6.05 -12.83
C ILE A 26 7.79 -6.74 -13.91
N GLY A 27 6.46 -6.73 -13.75
CA GLY A 27 5.52 -7.32 -14.69
C GLY A 27 5.57 -6.69 -16.08
N PHE A 28 5.81 -5.38 -16.13
CA PHE A 28 5.95 -4.63 -17.39
C PHE A 28 7.28 -4.89 -18.11
N LEU A 29 8.39 -4.98 -17.36
CA LEU A 29 9.73 -5.19 -17.95
C LEU A 29 9.94 -6.62 -18.45
N HIS A 30 9.25 -7.61 -17.88
CA HIS A 30 9.44 -9.04 -18.16
C HIS A 30 8.12 -9.74 -18.53
N MET A 31 7.35 -9.17 -19.48
CA MET A 31 6.05 -9.69 -19.91
C MET A 31 6.08 -11.07 -20.60
N ASP A 32 7.26 -11.56 -20.99
CA ASP A 32 7.44 -12.86 -21.65
C ASP A 32 7.14 -14.05 -20.72
N GLN A 33 7.23 -13.83 -19.41
CA GLN A 33 6.92 -14.84 -18.39
C GLN A 33 5.46 -14.69 -17.92
N ARG A 34 4.70 -15.79 -17.97
CA ARG A 34 3.27 -15.80 -17.57
C ARG A 34 3.04 -15.26 -16.15
N ASP A 35 3.94 -15.54 -15.23
CA ASP A 35 3.81 -15.12 -13.82
C ASP A 35 3.95 -13.60 -13.66
N ASN A 36 4.70 -12.95 -14.56
CA ASN A 36 4.93 -11.51 -14.54
C ASN A 36 3.74 -10.72 -15.08
N ILE A 37 2.98 -11.31 -16.02
CA ILE A 37 1.69 -10.74 -16.45
C ILE A 37 0.71 -10.70 -15.27
N LEU A 38 0.67 -11.76 -14.45
CA LEU A 38 -0.12 -11.78 -13.23
C LEU A 38 0.32 -10.69 -12.25
N GLN A 39 1.64 -10.54 -12.02
CA GLN A 39 2.17 -9.49 -11.15
C GLN A 39 1.78 -8.08 -11.63
N PHE A 40 1.79 -7.83 -12.94
CA PHE A 40 1.32 -6.58 -13.52
C PHE A 40 -0.17 -6.35 -13.25
N ILE A 41 -1.01 -7.35 -13.55
CA ILE A 41 -2.46 -7.25 -13.40
C ILE A 41 -2.86 -7.07 -11.94
N PHE A 42 -2.25 -7.80 -11.00
CA PHE A 42 -2.55 -7.68 -9.57
C PHE A 42 -1.88 -6.48 -8.90
N GLY A 43 -0.74 -6.02 -9.42
CA GLY A 43 -0.05 -4.85 -8.92
C GLY A 43 -0.88 -3.57 -9.09
N ILE A 44 -1.67 -3.44 -10.16
CA ILE A 44 -2.52 -2.27 -10.42
C ILE A 44 -3.62 -2.11 -9.34
N PRO A 45 -4.50 -3.09 -9.08
CA PRO A 45 -5.47 -3.03 -7.98
C PRO A 45 -4.81 -2.83 -6.62
N LEU A 46 -3.64 -3.45 -6.36
CA LEU A 46 -2.94 -3.28 -5.10
C LEU A 46 -2.47 -1.84 -4.91
N ALA A 47 -1.77 -1.27 -5.90
CA ALA A 47 -1.28 0.10 -5.84
C ALA A 47 -2.43 1.13 -5.77
N ALA A 48 -3.40 1.02 -6.69
CA ALA A 48 -4.53 1.94 -6.75
C ALA A 48 -5.43 1.82 -5.50
N GLY A 49 -5.70 0.59 -5.06
CA GLY A 49 -6.49 0.32 -3.87
C GLY A 49 -5.85 0.91 -2.63
N MET A 50 -4.56 0.65 -2.40
CA MET A 50 -3.86 1.14 -1.21
C MET A 50 -3.71 2.67 -1.19
N LEU A 51 -3.45 3.31 -2.34
CA LEU A 51 -3.46 4.78 -2.42
C LEU A 51 -4.86 5.37 -2.20
N GLY A 52 -5.88 4.73 -2.74
CA GLY A 52 -7.27 5.11 -2.51
C GLY A 52 -7.63 5.02 -1.04
N PHE A 53 -7.26 3.93 -0.37
CA PHE A 53 -7.47 3.75 1.06
C PHE A 53 -6.65 4.74 1.90
N ASP A 54 -5.38 5.01 1.59
CA ASP A 54 -4.55 6.05 2.25
C ASP A 54 -5.24 7.43 2.15
N TYR A 55 -5.76 7.78 0.98
CA TYR A 55 -6.51 9.02 0.79
C TYR A 55 -7.77 9.09 1.65
N LEU A 56 -8.56 8.01 1.70
CA LEU A 56 -9.76 7.91 2.53
C LEU A 56 -9.42 8.01 4.02
N MET A 57 -8.38 7.31 4.48
CA MET A 57 -7.95 7.31 5.88
C MET A 57 -7.43 8.68 6.31
N ARG A 58 -6.69 9.38 5.45
CA ARG A 58 -6.28 10.77 5.69
C ARG A 58 -7.47 11.70 5.88
N ARG A 59 -8.50 11.53 5.08
CA ARG A 59 -9.74 12.31 5.19
C ARG A 59 -10.50 11.97 6.47
N ALA A 60 -10.58 10.70 6.84
CA ALA A 60 -11.23 10.24 8.06
C ALA A 60 -10.52 10.70 9.34
N THR A 61 -9.18 10.67 9.35
CA THR A 61 -8.34 11.05 10.51
C THR A 61 -8.01 12.54 10.57
N ARG A 62 -8.60 13.37 9.70
CA ARG A 62 -8.34 14.81 9.58
C ARG A 62 -6.83 15.13 9.44
N ASN A 63 -6.10 14.31 8.69
CA ASN A 63 -4.64 14.38 8.53
C ASN A 63 -3.83 14.31 9.84
N ASN A 64 -4.38 13.76 10.92
CA ASN A 64 -3.58 13.49 12.12
C ASN A 64 -2.70 12.26 11.89
N THR A 65 -1.39 12.49 11.74
CA THR A 65 -0.39 11.47 11.42
C THR A 65 -0.40 10.28 12.38
N LEU A 66 -0.59 10.52 13.68
CA LEU A 66 -0.55 9.46 14.69
C LEU A 66 -1.76 8.52 14.54
N TYR A 67 -2.97 9.07 14.40
CA TYR A 67 -4.17 8.25 14.18
C TYR A 67 -4.12 7.52 12.84
N LEU A 68 -3.61 8.18 11.79
CA LEU A 68 -3.42 7.56 10.47
C LEU A 68 -2.53 6.31 10.59
N TRP A 69 -1.38 6.44 11.24
CA TRP A 69 -0.45 5.33 11.45
C TRP A 69 -1.07 4.18 12.25
N ILE A 70 -1.77 4.47 13.35
CA ILE A 70 -2.41 3.44 14.16
C ILE A 70 -3.45 2.68 13.34
N VAL A 71 -4.35 3.40 12.66
CA VAL A 71 -5.43 2.77 11.89
C VAL A 71 -4.87 1.95 10.74
N GLU A 72 -3.95 2.49 9.96
CA GLU A 72 -3.35 1.77 8.84
C GLU A 72 -2.54 0.55 9.30
N ALA A 73 -1.74 0.67 10.37
CA ALA A 73 -0.97 -0.46 10.90
C ALA A 73 -1.87 -1.58 11.40
N VAL A 74 -2.99 -1.24 12.07
CA VAL A 74 -3.98 -2.23 12.51
C VAL A 74 -4.61 -2.94 11.31
N ILE A 75 -4.98 -2.21 10.26
CA ILE A 75 -5.55 -2.82 9.05
C ILE A 75 -4.52 -3.74 8.37
N VAL A 76 -3.28 -3.29 8.19
CA VAL A 76 -2.21 -4.12 7.61
C VAL A 76 -1.97 -5.37 8.45
N ALA A 77 -1.95 -5.25 9.78
CA ALA A 77 -1.80 -6.39 10.69
C ALA A 77 -2.95 -7.39 10.54
N PHE A 78 -4.20 -6.92 10.41
CA PHE A 78 -5.35 -7.79 10.16
C PHE A 78 -5.30 -8.47 8.79
N MET A 79 -4.91 -7.74 7.73
CA MET A 79 -4.72 -8.32 6.40
C MET A 79 -3.64 -9.41 6.43
N TRP A 80 -2.51 -9.14 7.10
CA TRP A 80 -1.44 -10.10 7.29
C TRP A 80 -1.90 -11.34 8.07
N TYR A 81 -2.63 -11.14 9.16
CA TYR A 81 -3.16 -12.23 9.96
C TYR A 81 -4.14 -13.10 9.15
N GLY A 82 -5.08 -12.47 8.44
CA GLY A 82 -6.05 -13.16 7.60
C GLY A 82 -5.40 -13.93 6.45
N PHE A 83 -4.36 -13.37 5.83
CA PHE A 83 -3.61 -14.07 4.77
C PHE A 83 -2.87 -15.31 5.29
N ASN A 84 -2.28 -15.26 6.49
CA ASN A 84 -1.57 -16.41 7.06
C ASN A 84 -2.49 -17.50 7.63
N HIS A 85 -3.78 -17.20 7.86
CA HIS A 85 -4.77 -18.15 8.40
C HIS A 85 -5.85 -18.54 7.37
N SER A 86 -5.68 -18.15 6.11
CA SER A 86 -6.50 -18.58 4.97
C SER A 86 -5.83 -19.69 4.19
#